data_AF-A0A9P5N8X0-F1
#
_entry.id   AF-A0A9P5N8X0-F1
#
_cell.length_a   1.000
_cell.length_b   1.000
_cell.length_c   1.000
_cell.angle_alpha   90.00
_cell.angle_beta   90.00
_cell.angle_gamma   90.00
#
_symmetry.space_group_name_H-M   'P 1'
#
loop_
_entity.id
_entity.type
_entity.pdbx_description
1 polymer ?
#
loop_
_entity_poly.entity_id
_entity_poly.type
_entity_poly.pdbx_seq_one_letter_code
_entity_poly.pdbx_strand_id
1 'polypeptide(L)'
;MRPNTPHAVLTLQNSVTMGSHFFAMSTIQDTFLGMIHTFVLEKLLTHTTHNDFLQVMRQMIVFVHGALTRDTLEEDDETRAHVPYPKDIKSLVDILTLCNIGIMQHIFDFDTYTYSMNEPNSKLTTQQKDEHWKYDNNAVPLLNRRAAIHARGLSKDIIHWLNANYEIRDKADPQGKLGIGLANFAAGYLALQCSALFSYKEEAIKNGHEGVSNCTVNMLKRQIAGTFPCINDPFRKAIKEEMKMECFALGLPDDLMDCIAHTVTVDINRELPVDELCVVRTQGNYWKRE
;
A
#
# COMPACT_ATOMS: atom_id res chain seq x y z
N MET A 1 -13.58 14.18 12.72
CA MET A 1 -12.42 13.68 13.49
C MET A 1 -11.29 13.42 12.51
N ARG A 2 -10.01 13.51 12.93
CA ARG A 2 -8.90 13.10 12.04
C ARG A 2 -8.95 11.58 11.82
N PRO A 3 -8.39 11.05 10.72
CA PRO A 3 -8.24 9.60 10.55
C PRO A 3 -7.45 8.98 11.71
N ASN A 4 -7.67 7.69 11.95
CA ASN A 4 -6.96 6.93 13.00
C ASN A 4 -7.02 7.56 14.41
N THR A 5 -8.09 8.27 14.74
CA THR A 5 -8.27 8.89 16.06
C THR A 5 -9.19 8.01 16.93
N PRO A 6 -8.67 7.39 18.01
CA PRO A 6 -9.50 6.70 18.98
C PRO A 6 -10.51 7.67 19.59
N HIS A 7 -11.77 7.26 19.67
CA HIS A 7 -12.83 8.07 20.26
C HIS A 7 -13.87 7.19 20.95
N ALA A 8 -14.57 7.78 21.90
CA ALA A 8 -15.75 7.20 22.55
C ALA A 8 -16.87 8.23 22.49
N VAL A 9 -18.11 7.75 22.30
CA VAL A 9 -19.30 8.60 22.21
C VAL A 9 -20.20 8.30 23.39
N LEU A 10 -20.62 9.35 24.11
CA LEU A 10 -21.54 9.27 25.23
C LEU A 10 -22.76 10.14 24.94
N THR A 11 -23.94 9.52 24.89
CA THR A 11 -25.21 10.21 24.65
C THR A 11 -25.96 10.38 25.98
N LEU A 12 -25.96 11.60 26.52
CA LEU A 12 -26.56 11.92 27.83
C LEU A 12 -28.08 12.20 27.76
N GLN A 13 -28.58 12.56 26.59
CA GLN A 13 -29.99 12.90 26.33
C GLN A 13 -30.38 12.40 24.94
N ASN A 14 -31.68 12.19 24.71
CA ASN A 14 -32.20 11.78 23.41
C ASN A 14 -31.76 12.76 22.32
N SER A 15 -30.92 12.30 21.39
CA SER A 15 -30.32 13.13 20.33
C SER A 15 -30.35 12.42 18.98
N VAL A 16 -30.53 13.18 17.91
CA VAL A 16 -30.32 12.73 16.53
C VAL A 16 -29.13 13.49 15.97
N THR A 17 -28.11 12.78 15.50
CA THR A 17 -26.89 13.36 14.93
C THR A 17 -26.71 12.93 13.49
N MET A 18 -26.26 13.86 12.63
CA MET A 18 -25.88 13.57 11.25
C MET A 18 -24.37 13.73 11.11
N GLY A 19 -23.71 12.73 10.54
CA GLY A 19 -22.27 12.73 10.29
C GLY A 19 -21.94 12.06 8.97
N SER A 20 -20.79 12.41 8.40
CA SER A 20 -20.26 11.82 7.18
C SER A 20 -18.76 11.53 7.33
N HIS A 21 -18.24 10.66 6.47
CA HIS A 21 -16.82 10.33 6.36
C HIS A 21 -16.33 10.73 4.98
N PHE A 22 -15.10 11.23 4.89
CA PHE A 22 -14.43 11.51 3.63
C PHE A 22 -12.95 11.16 3.74
N PHE A 23 -12.33 10.90 2.60
CA PHE A 23 -10.89 10.68 2.49
C PHE A 23 -10.22 11.91 1.89
N ALA A 24 -9.02 12.23 2.35
CA ALA A 24 -8.25 13.36 1.87
C ALA A 24 -6.79 12.96 1.66
N MET A 25 -6.20 13.42 0.56
CA MET A 25 -4.78 13.21 0.27
C MET A 25 -3.86 13.76 1.38
N SER A 26 -4.24 14.87 2.02
CA SER A 26 -3.45 15.50 3.09
C SER A 26 -3.34 14.69 4.38
N THR A 27 -4.18 13.65 4.55
CA THR A 27 -4.20 12.75 5.70
C THR A 27 -4.17 11.28 5.28
N ILE A 28 -3.66 10.98 4.08
CA ILE A 28 -3.67 9.62 3.53
C ILE A 28 -2.74 8.69 4.30
N GLN A 29 -1.63 9.21 4.84
CA GLN A 29 -0.75 8.47 5.75
C GLN A 29 -1.49 8.00 7.02
N ASP A 30 -2.20 8.91 7.69
CA ASP A 30 -3.00 8.57 8.88
C ASP A 30 -4.13 7.58 8.52
N THR A 31 -4.73 7.76 7.34
CA THR A 31 -5.76 6.83 6.82
C THR A 31 -5.17 5.44 6.65
N PHE A 32 -3.98 5.33 6.07
CA PHE A 32 -3.32 4.06 5.85
C PHE A 32 -2.93 3.36 7.16
N LEU A 33 -2.43 4.11 8.14
CA LEU A 33 -2.20 3.58 9.48
C LEU A 33 -3.50 3.06 10.12
N GLY A 34 -4.59 3.82 9.99
CA GLY A 34 -5.91 3.37 10.45
C GLY A 34 -6.38 2.09 9.76
N MET A 35 -6.11 1.93 8.45
CA MET A 35 -6.36 0.68 7.73
C MET A 35 -5.56 -0.49 8.30
N ILE A 36 -4.27 -0.29 8.57
CA ILE A 36 -3.40 -1.30 9.20
C ILE A 36 -3.93 -1.69 10.57
N HIS A 37 -4.28 -0.73 11.43
CA HIS A 37 -4.84 -1.03 12.75
C HIS A 37 -6.16 -1.80 12.65
N THR A 38 -7.05 -1.40 11.75
CA THR A 38 -8.35 -2.06 11.58
C THR A 38 -8.20 -3.47 11.02
N PHE A 39 -7.24 -3.69 10.13
CA PHE A 39 -6.92 -5.01 9.62
C PHE A 39 -6.31 -5.93 10.70
N VAL A 40 -5.32 -5.44 11.46
CA VAL A 40 -4.62 -6.23 12.47
C VAL A 40 -5.47 -6.48 13.71
N LEU A 41 -6.31 -5.51 14.10
CA LEU A 41 -7.12 -5.54 15.34
C LEU A 41 -8.62 -5.62 15.08
N GLU A 42 -9.06 -6.08 13.91
CA GLU A 42 -10.47 -6.13 13.47
C GLU A 42 -11.46 -6.41 14.61
N LYS A 43 -11.36 -7.56 15.27
CA LYS A 43 -12.28 -7.96 16.35
C LYS A 43 -12.30 -7.05 17.60
N LEU A 44 -11.29 -6.20 17.78
CA LEU A 44 -11.19 -5.27 18.92
C LEU A 44 -11.83 -3.92 18.62
N LEU A 45 -11.83 -3.48 17.35
CA LEU A 45 -12.35 -2.18 16.96
C LEU A 45 -13.82 -2.29 16.57
N THR A 46 -14.69 -1.49 17.20
CA THR A 46 -16.15 -1.61 17.04
C THR A 46 -16.70 -0.97 15.78
N HIS A 47 -15.89 -0.22 15.04
CA HIS A 47 -16.19 0.39 13.74
C HIS A 47 -15.34 -0.26 12.65
N THR A 48 -15.48 -1.58 12.48
CA THR A 48 -14.73 -2.28 11.44
C THR A 48 -15.25 -1.99 10.04
N THR A 49 -14.28 -1.99 9.15
CA THR A 49 -14.24 -1.65 7.73
C THR A 49 -15.43 -2.10 6.89
N HIS A 50 -15.98 -1.17 6.11
CA HIS A 50 -16.79 -1.46 4.93
C HIS A 50 -15.86 -1.69 3.73
N ASN A 51 -15.96 -2.81 3.02
CA ASN A 51 -15.18 -3.09 1.79
C ASN A 51 -15.23 -1.93 0.76
N ASP A 52 -16.25 -1.09 0.83
CA ASP A 52 -16.44 0.13 0.04
C ASP A 52 -15.25 1.11 0.14
N PHE A 53 -14.48 1.11 1.24
CA PHE A 53 -13.31 2.01 1.33
C PHE A 53 -12.27 1.69 0.24
N LEU A 54 -12.07 0.42 -0.10
CA LEU A 54 -11.15 0.02 -1.17
C LEU A 54 -11.62 0.55 -2.53
N GLN A 55 -12.94 0.65 -2.74
CA GLN A 55 -13.48 1.27 -3.94
C GLN A 55 -13.14 2.76 -4.00
N VAL A 56 -13.29 3.50 -2.90
CA VAL A 56 -12.92 4.92 -2.87
C VAL A 56 -11.42 5.11 -3.09
N MET A 57 -10.57 4.27 -2.50
CA MET A 57 -9.12 4.30 -2.73
C MET A 57 -8.77 4.05 -4.20
N ARG A 58 -9.45 3.10 -4.86
CA ARG A 58 -9.29 2.88 -6.31
C ARG A 58 -9.68 4.12 -7.13
N GLN A 59 -10.78 4.79 -6.77
CA GLN A 59 -11.20 6.01 -7.45
C GLN A 59 -10.18 7.14 -7.27
N MET A 60 -9.63 7.31 -6.06
CA MET A 60 -8.55 8.28 -5.81
C MET A 60 -7.32 7.97 -6.67
N ILE A 61 -6.91 6.70 -6.78
CA ILE A 61 -5.79 6.28 -7.63
C ILE A 61 -6.07 6.59 -9.11
N VAL A 62 -7.27 6.28 -9.60
CA VAL A 62 -7.66 6.59 -10.99
C VAL A 62 -7.62 8.09 -11.27
N PHE A 63 -8.14 8.90 -10.34
CA PHE A 63 -8.11 10.37 -10.45
C PHE A 63 -6.67 10.90 -10.47
N VAL A 64 -5.85 10.53 -9.48
CA VAL A 64 -4.45 10.99 -9.37
C VAL A 64 -3.63 10.53 -10.57
N HIS A 65 -3.84 9.30 -11.03
CA HIS A 65 -3.19 8.80 -12.25
C HIS A 65 -3.59 9.64 -13.47
N GLY A 66 -4.89 9.84 -13.72
CA GLY A 66 -5.38 10.65 -14.85
C GLY A 66 -4.80 12.06 -14.85
N ALA A 67 -4.80 12.72 -13.69
CA ALA A 67 -4.29 14.07 -13.55
C ALA A 67 -2.76 14.17 -13.75
N LEU A 68 -1.97 13.25 -13.17
CA LEU A 68 -0.52 13.34 -13.23
C LEU A 68 0.06 12.77 -14.52
N THR A 69 -0.41 11.61 -14.98
CA THR A 69 0.25 10.87 -16.07
C THR A 69 -0.37 11.12 -17.44
N ARG A 70 -1.63 11.52 -17.50
CA ARG A 70 -2.40 11.69 -18.74
C ARG A 70 -2.85 13.12 -19.03
N ASP A 71 -2.66 14.03 -18.08
CA ASP A 71 -3.09 15.43 -18.17
C ASP A 71 -4.58 15.55 -18.58
N THR A 72 -5.45 14.78 -17.92
CA THR A 72 -6.87 14.70 -18.27
C THR A 72 -7.70 15.89 -17.81
N LEU A 73 -7.10 16.86 -17.12
CA LEU A 73 -7.79 18.00 -16.52
C LEU A 73 -7.44 19.28 -17.28
N GLU A 74 -8.46 20.01 -17.72
CA GLU A 74 -8.30 21.32 -18.39
C GLU A 74 -7.66 22.35 -17.43
N GLU A 75 -6.99 23.38 -17.96
CA GLU A 75 -6.24 24.34 -17.11
C GLU A 75 -7.09 25.05 -16.06
N ASP A 76 -8.37 25.30 -16.36
CA ASP A 76 -9.36 25.97 -15.52
C ASP A 76 -10.24 25.01 -14.71
N ASP A 77 -9.98 23.70 -14.77
CA ASP A 77 -10.72 22.70 -14.01
C ASP A 77 -10.47 22.87 -12.50
N GLU A 78 -11.53 23.19 -11.75
CA GLU A 78 -11.48 23.39 -10.29
C GLU A 78 -10.96 22.15 -9.54
N THR A 79 -11.13 20.95 -10.12
CA THR A 79 -10.65 19.70 -9.52
C THR A 79 -9.13 19.60 -9.50
N ARG A 80 -8.41 20.44 -10.26
CA ARG A 80 -6.94 20.54 -10.20
C ARG A 80 -6.44 20.89 -8.80
N ALA A 81 -7.24 21.60 -8.00
CA ALA A 81 -6.92 21.90 -6.61
C ALA A 81 -6.80 20.64 -5.73
N HIS A 82 -7.34 19.50 -6.17
CA HIS A 82 -7.28 18.22 -5.48
C HIS A 82 -6.14 17.31 -5.97
N VAL A 83 -5.42 17.69 -7.03
CA VAL A 83 -4.31 16.91 -7.56
C VAL A 83 -3.11 17.06 -6.62
N PRO A 84 -2.57 15.95 -6.09
CA PRO A 84 -1.46 16.04 -5.17
C PRO A 84 -0.20 16.53 -5.88
N TYR A 85 0.51 17.46 -5.23
CA TYR A 85 1.74 18.03 -5.74
C TYR A 85 2.91 17.70 -4.79
N PRO A 86 3.95 16.98 -5.23
CA PRO A 86 5.09 16.59 -4.38
C PRO A 86 6.04 17.78 -4.17
N LYS A 87 5.60 18.74 -3.37
CA LYS A 87 6.35 19.96 -3.01
C LYS A 87 7.55 19.67 -2.09
N ASP A 88 7.43 18.63 -1.29
CA ASP A 88 8.38 18.22 -0.26
C ASP A 88 8.29 16.69 -0.06
N ILE A 89 9.17 16.15 0.79
CA ILE A 89 9.18 14.69 1.04
C ILE A 89 7.87 14.22 1.66
N LYS A 90 7.25 15.03 2.53
CA LYS A 90 5.97 14.69 3.15
C LYS A 90 4.86 14.48 2.11
N SER A 91 4.72 15.43 1.19
CA SER A 91 3.74 15.35 0.10
C SER A 91 4.07 14.26 -0.93
N LEU A 92 5.36 13.98 -1.19
CA LEU A 92 5.76 12.80 -1.96
C LEU A 92 5.33 11.51 -1.25
N VAL A 93 5.58 11.39 0.05
CA VAL A 93 5.18 10.24 0.86
C VAL A 93 3.66 10.08 0.92
N ASP A 94 2.88 11.17 0.93
CA ASP A 94 1.42 11.13 0.78
C ASP A 94 1.02 10.43 -0.54
N ILE A 95 1.63 10.81 -1.67
CA ILE A 95 1.36 10.18 -2.98
C ILE A 95 1.81 8.72 -2.98
N LEU A 96 3.02 8.43 -2.50
CA LEU A 96 3.52 7.05 -2.43
C LEU A 96 2.66 6.18 -1.52
N THR A 97 2.09 6.73 -0.46
CA THR A 97 1.17 6.01 0.42
C THR A 97 -0.12 5.63 -0.31
N LEU A 98 -0.68 6.52 -1.13
CA LEU A 98 -1.81 6.18 -2.00
C LEU A 98 -1.44 5.05 -2.97
N CYS A 99 -0.25 5.13 -3.59
CA CYS A 99 0.25 4.07 -4.47
C CYS A 99 0.42 2.74 -3.73
N ASN A 100 0.94 2.76 -2.50
CA ASN A 100 1.14 1.57 -1.68
C ASN A 100 -0.19 0.94 -1.27
N ILE A 101 -1.21 1.75 -0.94
CA ILE A 101 -2.59 1.28 -0.78
C ILE A 101 -3.05 0.54 -2.04
N GLY A 102 -2.84 1.15 -3.22
CA GLY A 102 -3.17 0.55 -4.51
C GLY A 102 -2.47 -0.77 -4.80
N ILE A 103 -1.20 -0.86 -4.43
CA ILE A 103 -0.38 -2.06 -4.61
C ILE A 103 -0.84 -3.18 -3.66
N MET A 104 -1.13 -2.83 -2.41
CA MET A 104 -1.45 -3.75 -1.31
C MET A 104 -2.95 -4.03 -1.14
N GLN A 105 -3.82 -3.61 -2.08
CA GLN A 105 -5.28 -3.72 -1.90
C GLN A 105 -5.74 -5.14 -1.52
N HIS A 106 -5.14 -6.17 -2.11
CA HIS A 106 -5.50 -7.56 -1.81
C HIS A 106 -5.12 -7.98 -0.38
N ILE A 107 -4.09 -7.37 0.21
CA ILE A 107 -3.69 -7.63 1.60
C ILE A 107 -4.74 -7.08 2.56
N PHE A 108 -5.34 -5.94 2.24
CA PHE A 108 -6.36 -5.31 3.10
C PHE A 108 -7.79 -5.75 2.79
N ASP A 109 -8.00 -6.57 1.76
CA ASP A 109 -9.30 -7.13 1.42
C ASP A 109 -9.58 -8.35 2.31
N PHE A 110 -10.63 -8.28 3.11
CA PHE A 110 -10.96 -9.32 4.07
C PHE A 110 -11.36 -10.62 3.35
N ASP A 111 -11.95 -10.49 2.15
CA ASP A 111 -12.38 -11.63 1.35
C ASP A 111 -11.18 -12.42 0.81
N THR A 112 -9.98 -11.85 0.80
CA THR A 112 -8.72 -12.57 0.50
C THR A 112 -8.48 -13.71 1.50
N TYR A 113 -8.96 -13.55 2.74
CA TYR A 113 -8.77 -14.51 3.82
C TYR A 113 -10.01 -15.39 4.05
N THR A 114 -11.12 -15.09 3.38
CA THR A 114 -12.34 -15.90 3.39
C THR A 114 -12.28 -16.92 2.26
N TYR A 115 -12.69 -18.16 2.52
CA TYR A 115 -12.76 -19.21 1.50
C TYR A 115 -13.98 -18.99 0.60
N SER A 116 -13.82 -19.18 -0.72
CA SER A 116 -14.92 -19.08 -1.68
C SER A 116 -16.03 -20.05 -1.28
N MET A 117 -17.25 -19.57 -1.05
CA MET A 117 -18.45 -20.32 -0.55
C MET A 117 -18.69 -20.32 0.97
N ASN A 118 -17.77 -19.78 1.77
CA ASN A 118 -17.94 -19.71 3.21
C ASN A 118 -18.52 -18.35 3.64
N GLU A 119 -19.34 -18.35 4.71
CA GLU A 119 -19.72 -17.11 5.40
C GLU A 119 -18.49 -16.41 5.98
N PRO A 120 -18.47 -15.07 6.03
CA PRO A 120 -17.42 -14.31 6.71
C PRO A 120 -17.19 -14.84 8.13
N ASN A 121 -15.93 -14.88 8.56
CA ASN A 121 -15.50 -15.35 9.89
C ASN A 121 -15.71 -16.83 10.21
N SER A 122 -16.18 -17.65 9.27
CA SER A 122 -16.22 -19.11 9.47
C SER A 122 -14.81 -19.70 9.56
N LYS A 123 -14.63 -20.67 10.46
CA LYS A 123 -13.36 -21.40 10.59
C LYS A 123 -13.19 -22.34 9.39
N LEU A 124 -12.03 -22.29 8.75
CA LEU A 124 -11.71 -23.19 7.64
C LEU A 124 -11.31 -24.58 8.12
N THR A 125 -11.80 -25.62 7.43
CA THR A 125 -11.31 -27.00 7.59
C THR A 125 -9.86 -27.11 7.07
N THR A 126 -9.15 -28.18 7.43
CA THR A 126 -7.78 -28.41 6.91
C THR A 126 -7.76 -28.46 5.38
N GLN A 127 -8.71 -29.18 4.77
CA GLN A 127 -8.84 -29.24 3.31
C GLN A 127 -9.08 -27.85 2.70
N GLN A 128 -9.99 -27.06 3.28
CA GLN A 128 -10.27 -25.71 2.79
C GLN A 128 -9.04 -24.80 2.91
N LYS A 129 -8.26 -24.92 4.00
CA LYS A 129 -6.99 -24.19 4.15
C LYS A 129 -5.99 -24.59 3.07
N ASP A 130 -5.87 -25.87 2.77
CA ASP A 130 -4.93 -26.37 1.76
C ASP A 130 -5.33 -25.90 0.35
N GLU A 131 -6.61 -25.93 0.03
CA GLU A 131 -7.14 -25.44 -1.24
C GLU A 131 -7.05 -23.91 -1.38
N HIS A 132 -7.37 -23.18 -0.31
CA HIS A 132 -7.15 -21.72 -0.22
C HIS A 132 -5.66 -21.39 -0.42
N TRP A 133 -4.79 -22.18 0.20
CA TRP A 133 -3.35 -22.03 0.10
C TRP A 133 -2.83 -22.37 -1.30
N LYS A 134 -3.29 -23.45 -1.93
CA LYS A 134 -2.74 -23.94 -3.19
C LYS A 134 -3.30 -23.23 -4.42
N TYR A 135 -4.59 -22.93 -4.40
CA TYR A 135 -5.33 -22.44 -5.57
C TYR A 135 -5.78 -20.99 -5.46
N ASP A 136 -5.43 -20.29 -4.36
CA ASP A 136 -5.93 -18.94 -4.08
C ASP A 136 -7.48 -18.88 -4.12
N ASN A 137 -8.11 -19.95 -3.60
CA ASN A 137 -9.56 -20.13 -3.61
C ASN A 137 -10.25 -19.28 -2.53
N ASN A 138 -10.07 -17.96 -2.63
CA ASN A 138 -10.60 -16.97 -1.73
C ASN A 138 -11.94 -16.38 -2.22
N ALA A 139 -12.64 -15.67 -1.35
CA ALA A 139 -13.97 -15.14 -1.61
C ALA A 139 -13.97 -13.83 -2.41
N VAL A 140 -12.80 -13.26 -2.76
CA VAL A 140 -12.73 -11.97 -3.47
C VAL A 140 -13.43 -12.07 -4.83
N PRO A 141 -14.48 -11.27 -5.08
CA PRO A 141 -15.19 -11.29 -6.35
C PRO A 141 -14.26 -11.00 -7.54
N LEU A 142 -14.50 -11.66 -8.68
CA LEU A 142 -13.68 -11.48 -9.88
C LEU A 142 -13.56 -10.00 -10.31
N LEU A 143 -14.63 -9.22 -10.17
CA LEU A 143 -14.63 -7.80 -10.48
C LEU A 143 -13.67 -7.02 -9.56
N ASN A 144 -13.69 -7.32 -8.25
CA ASN A 144 -12.80 -6.69 -7.28
C ASN A 144 -11.34 -7.07 -7.53
N ARG A 145 -11.07 -8.34 -7.89
CA ARG A 145 -9.72 -8.78 -8.31
C ARG A 145 -9.21 -7.98 -9.50
N ARG A 146 -10.04 -7.82 -10.55
CA ARG A 146 -9.68 -7.01 -11.73
C ARG A 146 -9.45 -5.55 -11.37
N ALA A 147 -10.31 -4.97 -10.54
CA ALA A 147 -10.19 -3.59 -10.09
C ALA A 147 -8.91 -3.36 -9.27
N ALA A 148 -8.54 -4.31 -8.40
CA ALA A 148 -7.29 -4.26 -7.64
C ALA A 148 -6.05 -4.40 -8.54
N ILE A 149 -6.07 -5.31 -9.52
CA ILE A 149 -4.99 -5.45 -10.52
C ILE A 149 -4.81 -4.14 -11.30
N HIS A 150 -5.92 -3.53 -11.75
CA HIS A 150 -5.89 -2.26 -12.46
C HIS A 150 -5.30 -1.15 -11.59
N ALA A 151 -5.78 -0.99 -10.35
CA ALA A 151 -5.28 0.01 -9.42
C ALA A 151 -3.79 -0.17 -9.08
N ARG A 152 -3.31 -1.42 -8.97
CA ARG A 152 -1.88 -1.72 -8.82
C ARG A 152 -1.07 -1.26 -10.03
N GLY A 153 -1.57 -1.51 -11.24
CA GLY A 153 -0.96 -1.02 -12.48
C GLY A 153 -0.83 0.50 -12.49
N LEU A 154 -1.94 1.20 -12.25
CA LEU A 154 -1.95 2.67 -12.18
C LEU A 154 -1.01 3.22 -11.09
N SER A 155 -0.92 2.54 -9.94
CA SER A 155 -0.03 2.94 -8.86
C SER A 155 1.44 2.84 -9.28
N LYS A 156 1.82 1.78 -10.00
CA LYS A 156 3.17 1.64 -10.56
C LYS A 156 3.44 2.70 -11.62
N ASP A 157 2.46 3.02 -12.46
CA ASP A 157 2.59 4.07 -13.48
C ASP A 157 2.77 5.47 -12.86
N ILE A 158 2.06 5.78 -11.77
CA ILE A 158 2.28 7.01 -10.99
C ILE A 158 3.72 7.06 -10.44
N ILE A 159 4.22 5.97 -9.85
CA ILE A 159 5.59 5.92 -9.32
C ILE A 159 6.62 6.10 -10.44
N HIS A 160 6.38 5.49 -11.61
CA HIS A 160 7.24 5.67 -12.78
C HIS A 160 7.24 7.12 -13.26
N TRP A 161 6.07 7.75 -13.34
CA TRP A 161 5.93 9.17 -13.68
C TRP A 161 6.65 10.07 -12.68
N LEU A 162 6.49 9.81 -11.37
CA LEU A 162 7.20 10.55 -10.33
C LEU A 162 8.72 10.44 -10.52
N ASN A 163 9.22 9.23 -10.76
CA ASN A 163 10.64 8.98 -10.97
C ASN A 163 11.19 9.66 -12.25
N ALA A 164 10.37 9.86 -13.27
CA ALA A 164 10.77 10.59 -14.48
C ALA A 164 10.79 12.11 -14.27
N ASN A 165 9.94 12.65 -13.38
CA ASN A 165 9.71 14.09 -13.23
C ASN A 165 10.32 14.71 -11.97
N TYR A 166 10.77 13.88 -11.01
CA TYR A 166 11.27 14.33 -9.71
C TYR A 166 12.50 13.55 -9.27
N GLU A 167 13.37 14.26 -8.56
CA GLU A 167 14.56 13.72 -7.88
C GLU A 167 14.47 14.00 -6.38
N ILE A 168 14.99 13.06 -5.58
CA ILE A 168 15.21 13.24 -4.15
C ILE A 168 16.66 13.66 -3.95
N ARG A 169 16.87 14.75 -3.22
CA ARG A 169 18.21 15.29 -2.93
C ARG A 169 18.39 15.54 -1.44
N ASP A 170 19.64 15.52 -1.01
CA ASP A 170 20.03 15.99 0.31
C ASP A 170 19.95 17.53 0.36
N LYS A 171 19.35 18.09 1.41
CA LYS A 171 19.31 19.53 1.66
C LYS A 171 20.71 20.08 1.95
N ALA A 172 21.59 19.29 2.56
CA ALA A 172 22.97 19.66 2.86
C ALA A 172 23.87 19.64 1.61
N ASP A 173 23.49 18.90 0.58
CA ASP A 173 24.17 18.88 -0.72
C ASP A 173 23.19 18.99 -1.91
N PRO A 174 22.62 20.19 -2.16
CA PRO A 174 21.62 20.41 -3.21
C PRO A 174 22.16 20.19 -4.64
N GLN A 175 23.48 20.20 -4.80
CA GLN A 175 24.23 19.98 -6.04
C GLN A 175 24.77 18.54 -6.16
N GLY A 176 24.57 17.74 -5.11
CA GLY A 176 25.15 16.43 -4.92
C GLY A 176 24.62 15.36 -5.85
N LYS A 177 25.54 14.54 -6.36
CA LYS A 177 25.31 13.31 -7.13
C LYS A 177 24.58 12.19 -6.36
N LEU A 178 24.22 12.40 -5.09
CA LEU A 178 23.55 11.40 -4.25
C LEU A 178 22.04 11.39 -4.50
N GLY A 179 21.64 11.24 -5.77
CA GLY A 179 20.25 11.05 -6.12
C GLY A 179 19.80 9.66 -5.67
N ILE A 180 19.08 9.56 -4.56
CA ILE A 180 18.31 8.35 -4.29
C ILE A 180 17.25 8.31 -5.39
N GLY A 181 17.37 7.35 -6.31
CA GLY A 181 16.37 7.16 -7.36
C GLY A 181 14.99 7.00 -6.72
N LEU A 182 14.02 7.81 -7.15
CA LEU A 182 12.69 7.85 -6.52
C LEU A 182 12.02 6.48 -6.55
N ALA A 183 12.24 5.70 -7.60
CA ALA A 183 11.78 4.31 -7.67
C ALA A 183 12.36 3.42 -6.54
N ASN A 184 13.64 3.58 -6.20
CA ASN A 184 14.27 2.85 -5.09
C ASN A 184 13.73 3.33 -3.74
N PHE A 185 13.52 4.64 -3.58
CA PHE A 185 12.89 5.21 -2.39
C PHE A 185 11.46 4.66 -2.21
N ALA A 186 10.66 4.65 -3.28
CA ALA A 186 9.31 4.09 -3.26
C ALA A 186 9.30 2.60 -2.92
N ALA A 187 10.23 1.82 -3.48
CA ALA A 187 10.38 0.40 -3.19
C ALA A 187 10.76 0.15 -1.72
N GLY A 188 11.73 0.91 -1.19
CA GLY A 188 12.10 0.85 0.23
C GLY A 188 10.95 1.24 1.15
N TYR A 189 10.22 2.31 0.82
CA TYR A 189 9.06 2.76 1.60
C TYR A 189 7.94 1.70 1.65
N LEU A 190 7.60 1.08 0.51
CA LEU A 190 6.66 -0.04 0.49
C LEU A 190 7.16 -1.23 1.33
N ALA A 191 8.44 -1.56 1.20
CA ALA A 191 9.03 -2.67 1.95
C ALA A 191 8.91 -2.44 3.46
N LEU A 192 9.26 -1.24 3.94
CA LEU A 192 9.11 -0.85 5.34
C LEU A 192 7.65 -0.99 5.82
N GLN A 193 6.68 -0.57 5.02
CA GLN A 193 5.27 -0.72 5.36
C GLN A 193 4.82 -2.18 5.44
N CYS A 194 5.26 -3.03 4.51
CA CYS A 194 5.02 -4.48 4.55
C CYS A 194 5.65 -5.14 5.79
N SER A 195 6.88 -4.75 6.13
CA SER A 195 7.62 -5.20 7.30
C SER A 195 6.89 -4.82 8.59
N ALA A 196 6.54 -3.54 8.74
CA ALA A 196 5.80 -3.03 9.89
C ALA A 196 4.44 -3.72 10.06
N LEU A 197 3.68 -3.90 8.97
CA LEU A 197 2.41 -4.65 8.99
C LEU A 197 2.62 -6.09 9.46
N PHE A 198 3.64 -6.77 8.95
CA PHE A 198 3.96 -8.14 9.34
C PHE A 198 4.34 -8.25 10.82
N SER A 199 5.29 -7.44 11.28
CA SER A 199 5.71 -7.42 12.69
C SER A 199 4.55 -7.05 13.63
N TYR A 200 3.70 -6.10 13.23
CA TYR A 200 2.53 -5.73 14.02
C TYR A 200 1.52 -6.88 14.12
N LYS A 201 1.30 -7.62 13.03
CA LYS A 201 0.44 -8.82 13.05
C LYS A 201 1.00 -9.91 13.96
N GLU A 202 2.31 -10.17 13.92
CA GLU A 202 2.96 -11.13 14.82
C GLU A 202 2.77 -10.74 16.27
N GLU A 203 2.99 -9.47 16.60
CA GLU A 203 2.84 -8.97 17.95
C GLU A 203 1.39 -8.99 18.43
N ALA A 204 0.43 -8.61 17.57
CA ALA A 204 -0.99 -8.68 17.89
C ALA A 204 -1.41 -10.12 18.25
N ILE A 205 -0.97 -11.12 17.48
CA ILE A 205 -1.27 -12.53 17.76
C ILE A 205 -0.66 -12.99 19.10
N LYS A 206 0.58 -12.60 19.40
CA LYS A 206 1.20 -12.90 20.70
C LYS A 206 0.41 -12.33 21.88
N ASN A 207 -0.22 -11.17 21.68
CA ASN A 207 -1.07 -10.51 22.66
C ASN A 207 -2.54 -10.97 22.63
N GLY A 208 -2.87 -12.05 21.91
CA GLY A 208 -4.22 -12.63 21.86
C GLY A 208 -5.20 -11.91 20.93
N HIS A 209 -4.70 -11.04 20.04
CA HIS A 209 -5.49 -10.35 19.03
C HIS A 209 -5.33 -11.03 17.67
N GLU A 210 -6.35 -11.78 17.24
CA GLU A 210 -6.32 -12.50 15.96
C GLU A 210 -6.51 -11.59 14.74
N GLY A 211 -7.21 -10.47 14.87
CA GLY A 211 -7.57 -9.60 13.74
C GLY A 211 -8.53 -10.27 12.75
N VAL A 212 -8.40 -9.94 11.46
CA VAL A 212 -9.18 -10.55 10.36
C VAL A 212 -9.17 -12.07 10.44
N SER A 213 -10.35 -12.67 10.36
CA SER A 213 -10.53 -14.12 10.44
C SER A 213 -9.72 -14.86 9.37
N ASN A 214 -9.14 -16.00 9.74
CA ASN A 214 -8.29 -16.85 8.90
C ASN A 214 -7.00 -16.18 8.36
N CYS A 215 -6.76 -14.91 8.65
CA CYS A 215 -5.49 -14.22 8.37
C CYS A 215 -4.44 -14.62 9.41
N THR A 216 -3.73 -15.72 9.17
CA THR A 216 -2.56 -16.12 9.96
C THR A 216 -1.32 -15.33 9.55
N VAL A 217 -0.28 -15.30 10.39
CA VAL A 217 1.04 -14.72 10.05
C VAL A 217 1.57 -15.28 8.73
N ASN A 218 1.47 -16.61 8.54
CA ASN A 218 1.92 -17.27 7.31
C ASN A 218 1.08 -16.87 6.09
N MET A 219 -0.23 -16.71 6.26
CA MET A 219 -1.10 -16.24 5.17
C MET A 219 -0.78 -14.80 4.79
N LEU A 220 -0.61 -13.91 5.77
CA LEU A 220 -0.20 -12.53 5.53
C LEU A 220 1.16 -12.45 4.82
N LYS A 221 2.16 -13.21 5.29
CA LYS A 221 3.48 -13.32 4.66
C LYS A 221 3.37 -13.74 3.19
N ARG A 222 2.51 -14.73 2.89
CA ARG A 222 2.23 -15.16 1.52
C ARG A 222 1.59 -14.05 0.68
N GLN A 223 0.60 -13.34 1.21
CA GLN A 223 -0.07 -12.26 0.48
C GLN A 223 0.89 -11.10 0.19
N ILE A 224 1.77 -10.75 1.13
CA ILE A 224 2.84 -9.77 0.92
C ILE A 224 3.78 -10.24 -0.20
N ALA A 225 4.29 -11.47 -0.14
CA ALA A 225 5.17 -12.04 -1.16
C ALA A 225 4.51 -12.13 -2.54
N GLY A 226 3.20 -12.42 -2.59
CA GLY A 226 2.40 -12.52 -3.81
C GLY A 226 2.12 -11.18 -4.51
N THR A 227 2.43 -10.05 -3.86
CA THR A 227 2.23 -8.70 -4.43
C THR A 227 3.05 -8.51 -5.71
N PHE A 228 4.26 -9.09 -5.77
CA PHE A 228 5.20 -8.98 -6.88
C PHE A 228 5.68 -10.38 -7.32
N PRO A 229 4.99 -11.03 -8.27
CA PRO A 229 5.33 -12.38 -8.69
C PRO A 229 6.61 -12.46 -9.52
N CYS A 230 7.03 -11.38 -10.17
CA CYS A 230 8.27 -11.32 -10.96
C CYS A 230 9.49 -11.29 -10.05
N ILE A 231 10.46 -12.19 -10.27
CA ILE A 231 11.67 -12.32 -9.42
C ILE A 231 12.51 -11.04 -9.44
N ASN A 232 12.58 -10.38 -10.60
CA ASN A 232 13.41 -9.20 -10.83
C ASN A 232 12.69 -7.87 -10.57
N ASP A 233 11.48 -7.89 -10.00
CA ASP A 233 10.78 -6.65 -9.65
C ASP A 233 11.52 -5.95 -8.49
N PRO A 234 11.94 -4.67 -8.63
CA PRO A 234 12.67 -3.95 -7.58
C PRO A 234 11.93 -3.90 -6.24
N PHE A 235 10.60 -3.84 -6.26
CA PHE A 235 9.79 -3.87 -5.05
C PHE A 235 9.85 -5.22 -4.36
N ARG A 236 9.89 -6.33 -5.13
CA ARG A 236 10.07 -7.68 -4.57
C ARG A 236 11.42 -7.80 -3.88
N LYS A 237 12.48 -7.30 -4.51
CA LYS A 237 13.83 -7.33 -3.94
C LYS A 237 13.87 -6.57 -2.62
N ALA A 238 13.36 -5.34 -2.60
CA ALA A 238 13.28 -4.51 -1.40
C ALA A 238 12.51 -5.20 -0.26
N ILE A 239 11.31 -5.76 -0.55
CA ILE A 239 10.51 -6.48 0.46
C ILE A 239 11.26 -7.70 1.00
N LYS A 240 11.94 -8.48 0.16
CA LYS A 240 12.71 -9.65 0.59
C LYS A 240 13.87 -9.28 1.50
N GLU A 241 14.64 -8.27 1.12
CA GLU A 241 15.79 -7.77 1.89
C GLU A 241 15.33 -7.26 3.24
N GLU A 242 14.27 -6.44 3.24
CA GLU A 242 13.65 -5.85 4.41
C GLU A 242 13.12 -6.89 5.41
N MET A 243 12.24 -7.78 4.93
CA MET A 243 11.57 -8.76 5.77
C MET A 243 12.44 -9.98 6.07
N LYS A 244 13.69 -10.02 5.59
CA LYS A 244 14.61 -11.16 5.67
C LYS A 244 13.94 -12.47 5.23
N MET A 245 13.13 -12.40 4.16
CA MET A 245 12.37 -13.55 3.69
C MET A 245 13.23 -14.44 2.81
N GLU A 246 13.38 -15.72 3.19
CA GLU A 246 13.88 -16.74 2.27
C GLU A 246 12.95 -16.86 1.06
N CYS A 247 13.53 -17.08 -0.13
CA CYS A 247 12.81 -17.20 -1.38
C CYS A 247 11.72 -18.28 -1.29
N PHE A 248 10.46 -17.87 -1.12
CA PHE A 248 9.34 -18.76 -1.41
C PHE A 248 9.35 -19.05 -2.91
N ALA A 249 9.70 -20.29 -3.26
CA ALA A 249 9.26 -20.87 -4.51
C ALA A 249 7.73 -20.78 -4.52
N LEU A 250 7.16 -20.03 -5.46
CA LEU A 250 5.71 -19.94 -5.66
C LEU A 250 5.11 -21.29 -6.17
N GLY A 251 5.76 -22.43 -5.88
CA GLY A 251 5.46 -23.71 -6.52
C GLY A 251 5.69 -23.71 -8.03
N LEU A 252 6.44 -22.73 -8.55
CA LEU A 252 6.87 -22.71 -9.94
C LEU A 252 8.15 -23.56 -10.05
N PRO A 253 8.26 -24.43 -11.07
CA PRO A 253 9.34 -25.39 -11.16
C PRO A 253 10.73 -24.71 -11.26
N ASP A 254 11.73 -25.39 -10.70
CA ASP A 254 13.06 -24.88 -10.35
C ASP A 254 13.91 -24.41 -11.55
N ASP A 255 13.47 -24.67 -12.77
CA ASP A 255 14.14 -24.38 -14.05
C ASP A 255 14.10 -22.90 -14.47
N LEU A 256 13.45 -22.02 -13.69
CA LEU A 256 13.41 -20.57 -13.92
C LEU A 256 14.19 -19.74 -12.89
N MET A 257 14.97 -20.39 -12.01
CA MET A 257 15.54 -19.78 -10.80
C MET A 257 16.97 -19.22 -10.94
N ASP A 258 17.65 -19.44 -12.06
CA ASP A 258 19.04 -18.99 -12.24
C ASP A 258 19.16 -17.74 -13.10
N CYS A 259 19.31 -16.57 -12.48
CA CYS A 259 20.22 -15.50 -12.94
C CYS A 259 20.41 -14.38 -11.90
N ILE A 260 21.50 -14.52 -11.13
CA ILE A 260 22.44 -13.50 -10.63
C ILE A 260 21.87 -12.33 -9.80
N ALA A 261 22.09 -12.47 -8.49
CA ALA A 261 22.16 -11.41 -7.50
C ALA A 261 23.26 -10.38 -7.83
N HIS A 262 23.06 -9.11 -7.50
CA HIS A 262 24.08 -8.21 -6.93
C HIS A 262 23.43 -7.11 -6.08
N THR A 263 24.18 -6.75 -5.05
CA THR A 263 23.94 -6.04 -3.78
C THR A 263 23.20 -4.70 -3.86
N VAL A 264 22.21 -4.49 -2.99
CA VAL A 264 21.98 -3.19 -2.32
C VAL A 264 21.58 -3.51 -0.88
N THR A 265 22.51 -3.38 0.05
CA THR A 265 22.21 -3.35 1.49
C THR A 265 21.65 -1.96 1.81
N VAL A 266 20.35 -1.86 2.02
CA VAL A 266 19.77 -0.69 2.72
C VAL A 266 19.79 -1.04 4.21
N ASP A 267 20.45 -0.22 5.00
CA ASP A 267 20.54 -0.35 6.46
C ASP A 267 19.24 0.21 7.09
N ILE A 268 18.48 -0.67 7.75
CA ILE A 268 17.04 -0.51 8.06
C ILE A 268 16.81 -0.01 9.50
N ASN A 269 17.85 0.46 10.18
CA ASN A 269 17.69 1.13 11.49
C ASN A 269 17.65 2.66 11.39
N ARG A 270 17.62 3.22 10.17
CA ARG A 270 17.51 4.66 9.96
C ARG A 270 16.04 5.06 9.84
N GLU A 271 15.58 5.94 10.74
CA GLU A 271 14.53 6.89 10.38
C GLU A 271 14.87 7.42 8.98
N LEU A 272 13.93 7.32 8.03
CA LEU A 272 14.13 8.00 6.75
C LEU A 272 14.44 9.45 7.10
N PRO A 273 15.55 10.04 6.62
CA PRO A 273 15.95 11.38 7.02
C PRO A 273 15.08 12.41 6.27
N VAL A 274 13.76 12.34 6.47
CA VAL A 274 12.73 13.14 5.80
C VAL A 274 13.03 14.63 5.98
N ASP A 275 13.59 15.01 7.13
CA ASP A 275 13.97 16.38 7.44
C ASP A 275 15.26 16.84 6.74
N GLU A 276 16.11 15.91 6.30
CA GLU A 276 17.35 16.19 5.57
C GLU A 276 17.17 16.10 4.06
N LEU A 277 16.04 15.59 3.58
CA LEU A 277 15.77 15.38 2.15
C LEU A 277 14.82 16.43 1.57
N CYS A 278 14.99 16.75 0.29
CA CYS A 278 14.07 17.57 -0.48
C CYS A 278 13.69 16.90 -1.81
N VAL A 279 12.55 17.30 -2.35
CA VAL A 279 12.05 16.84 -3.66
C VAL A 279 12.20 17.98 -4.64
N VAL A 280 12.90 17.72 -5.74
CA VAL A 280 13.15 18.71 -6.79
C VAL A 280 12.58 18.18 -8.09
N ARG A 281 11.78 19.02 -8.78
CA ARG A 281 11.31 18.69 -10.13
C ARG A 281 12.49 18.71 -11.08
N THR A 282 12.70 17.63 -11.84
CA THR A 282 13.75 17.59 -12.85
C THR A 282 13.40 18.56 -13.97
N GLN A 283 14.32 19.46 -14.32
CA GLN A 283 14.21 20.22 -15.57
C GLN A 283 14.56 19.27 -16.72
N GLY A 284 13.61 18.42 -17.11
CA GLY A 284 13.81 17.39 -18.11
C GLY A 284 12.57 17.19 -18.98
N ASN A 285 12.53 17.92 -20.10
CA ASN A 285 11.83 17.65 -21.35
C ASN A 285 10.68 16.62 -21.31
N TYR A 286 9.43 17.05 -21.12
CA TYR A 286 8.31 16.62 -21.98
C TYR A 286 7.14 17.61 -21.82
N TRP A 287 6.68 18.09 -22.99
CA TRP A 287 5.56 18.99 -23.27
C TRP A 287 5.82 20.52 -23.21
N LYS A 288 6.65 21.01 -24.15
CA LYS A 288 6.12 22.05 -25.05
C LYS A 288 5.36 21.30 -26.15
N ARG A 289 4.03 21.42 -26.20
CA ARG A 289 3.27 21.02 -27.40
C ARG A 289 3.34 22.17 -28.39
N GLU A 290 3.83 21.88 -29.60
CA GLU A 290 3.38 22.53 -30.83
C GLU A 290 1.91 22.16 -31.11
#